data_AF-A0A1M7YE98-F1
#
_entry.id   AF-A0A1M7YE98-F1
#
_cell.length_a   1.000
_cell.length_b   1.000
_cell.length_c   1.000
_cell.angle_alpha   90.00
_cell.angle_beta   90.00
_cell.angle_gamma   90.00
#
_symmetry.space_group_name_H-M   'P 1'
#
loop_
_entity.id
_entity.type
_entity.pdbx_description
1 polymer ?
#
loop_
_entity_poly.entity_id
_entity_poly.type
_entity_poly.pdbx_seq_one_letter_code
_entity_poly.pdbx_strand_id
1 'polypeptide(L)'
;MKEFNIIHTSYFDCLEDCIVSMLNYYDKKYDFIFCRSWRVIPWEEQTYNAFNIKPDIQNIKYLLEKYYHVHLQENIFHNCNEFCGFMELQLKKGNPVIAGVDMYSLPWSGYCGKIHELHYIVIHGMTEDRRYITADITQNMQSVVLTVDDISMIRHTYHFELNGEKEFSPDTQVIIDECKSQLQTDVEVKNGYRKLREFAENFWDYKEEIQVHSGAIETSPFLKYLLSLSKGRIAFAKILEAADREEYYDIITSLKSIGAQWGNFRLQIMKALIQNTDSDTAGLSGHLIELIEGDEMLYRSFTDDFHAAGNNHYGNASIAVDKEQTFEAEVILEKYFNNTGFGSYRNFEGLGFDGCGFFYAKDDKHKEDNISCRSQKVVMNAKDAIGIKLWGSAEKGNFSEKFIIASQNKEKEYKLNFSDWREESIFGEKIVKTCQCLNSKTGKNEGDCYIFEQTIRFETDFISYIILPECENIHLFRILAIRMKS
;
A
#
# COMPACT_ATOMS: atom_id res chain seq x y z
N MET A 1 0.42 -33.71 -4.11
CA MET A 1 0.37 -32.41 -4.82
C MET A 1 1.44 -31.53 -4.22
N LYS A 2 2.06 -30.65 -5.02
CA LYS A 2 2.95 -29.62 -4.50
C LYS A 2 2.13 -28.72 -3.56
N GLU A 3 2.74 -28.24 -2.49
CA GLU A 3 2.09 -27.31 -1.57
C GLU A 3 1.87 -25.96 -2.25
N PHE A 4 0.66 -25.39 -2.11
CA PHE A 4 0.34 -24.08 -2.66
C PHE A 4 0.62 -23.00 -1.62
N ASN A 5 1.68 -22.23 -1.85
CA ASN A 5 2.11 -21.15 -0.98
C ASN A 5 1.53 -19.82 -1.44
N ILE A 6 0.86 -19.13 -0.53
CA ILE A 6 0.31 -17.79 -0.75
C ILE A 6 1.45 -16.77 -0.74
N ILE A 7 1.48 -15.92 -1.76
CA ILE A 7 2.31 -14.71 -1.81
C ILE A 7 1.37 -13.51 -1.87
N HIS A 8 1.39 -12.69 -0.81
CA HIS A 8 0.58 -11.49 -0.71
C HIS A 8 1.46 -10.28 -0.42
N THR A 9 1.14 -9.16 -1.06
CA THR A 9 1.70 -7.85 -0.69
C THR A 9 0.61 -6.79 -0.73
N SER A 10 0.78 -5.72 0.05
CA SER A 10 -0.21 -4.63 0.15
C SER A 10 -0.46 -3.90 -1.18
N TYR A 11 0.47 -4.01 -2.14
CA TYR A 11 0.40 -3.34 -3.43
C TYR A 11 -0.03 -4.25 -4.59
N PHE A 12 -0.44 -5.49 -4.33
CA PHE A 12 -1.10 -6.34 -5.33
C PHE A 12 -2.62 -6.17 -5.25
N ASP A 13 -3.31 -6.24 -6.39
CA ASP A 13 -4.74 -6.52 -6.42
C ASP A 13 -5.04 -8.02 -6.28
N CYS A 14 -6.32 -8.38 -6.16
CA CYS A 14 -6.71 -9.78 -5.94
C CYS A 14 -6.35 -10.72 -7.09
N LEU A 15 -6.29 -10.22 -8.34
CA LEU A 15 -5.86 -11.01 -9.48
C LEU A 15 -4.33 -11.16 -9.50
N GLU A 16 -3.61 -10.07 -9.26
CA GLU A 16 -2.14 -10.05 -9.19
C GLU A 16 -1.63 -10.99 -8.10
N ASP A 17 -2.24 -10.95 -6.90
CA ASP A 17 -1.97 -11.89 -5.81
C ASP A 17 -2.10 -13.36 -6.26
N CYS A 18 -3.19 -13.69 -6.97
CA CYS A 18 -3.42 -15.02 -7.52
C CYS A 18 -2.34 -15.40 -8.54
N ILE A 19 -2.00 -14.50 -9.46
CA ILE A 19 -1.02 -14.74 -10.53
C ILE A 19 0.39 -14.91 -9.96
N VAL A 20 0.78 -14.08 -9.00
CA VAL A 20 2.08 -14.17 -8.32
C VAL A 20 2.19 -15.48 -7.54
N SER A 21 1.15 -15.85 -6.79
CA SER A 21 1.12 -17.12 -6.05
C SER A 21 1.17 -18.32 -7.01
N MET A 22 0.52 -18.22 -8.18
CA MET A 22 0.61 -19.22 -9.24
C MET A 22 2.03 -19.32 -9.84
N LEU A 23 2.69 -18.20 -10.15
CA LEU A 23 4.07 -18.20 -10.63
C LEU A 23 5.02 -18.84 -9.61
N ASN A 24 4.85 -18.50 -8.33
CA ASN A 24 5.59 -19.09 -7.23
C ASN A 24 5.32 -20.61 -7.10
N TYR A 25 4.07 -21.06 -7.28
CA TYR A 25 3.74 -22.49 -7.33
C TYR A 25 4.48 -23.23 -8.46
N TYR A 26 4.85 -22.56 -9.54
CA TYR A 26 5.68 -23.12 -10.62
C TYR A 26 7.16 -22.76 -10.53
N ASP A 27 7.63 -22.32 -9.35
CA ASP A 27 9.03 -21.92 -9.09
C ASP A 27 9.54 -20.82 -10.03
N LYS A 28 8.63 -19.97 -10.54
CA LYS A 28 8.96 -18.81 -11.36
C LYS A 28 9.01 -17.56 -10.47
N LYS A 29 10.03 -16.73 -10.69
CA LYS A 29 10.01 -15.33 -10.25
C LYS A 29 8.82 -14.62 -10.88
N TYR A 30 8.45 -13.47 -10.35
CA TYR A 30 7.24 -12.76 -10.80
C TYR A 30 7.44 -11.27 -10.95
N ASP A 31 8.63 -10.74 -10.64
CA ASP A 31 8.91 -9.30 -10.62
C ASP A 31 8.43 -8.61 -11.92
N PHE A 32 8.78 -9.16 -13.08
CA PHE A 32 8.51 -8.55 -14.39
C PHE A 32 7.03 -8.50 -14.85
N ILE A 33 6.07 -9.03 -14.07
CA ILE A 33 4.66 -8.77 -14.38
C ILE A 33 4.26 -7.32 -14.07
N PHE A 34 5.11 -6.59 -13.35
CA PHE A 34 4.88 -5.18 -12.98
C PHE A 34 5.62 -4.17 -13.86
N CYS A 35 6.25 -4.58 -14.97
CA CYS A 35 7.00 -3.69 -15.87
C CYS A 35 6.17 -2.52 -16.44
N ARG A 36 4.85 -2.60 -16.36
CA ARG A 36 3.93 -1.56 -16.83
C ARG A 36 3.01 -1.05 -15.73
N SER A 37 3.43 -1.17 -14.47
CA SER A 37 2.63 -0.71 -13.33
C SER A 37 2.76 0.81 -13.09
N TRP A 38 3.90 1.44 -13.42
CA TRP A 38 4.01 2.89 -13.41
C TRP A 38 3.37 3.48 -14.67
N ARG A 39 2.18 4.04 -14.50
CA ARG A 39 1.38 4.63 -15.58
C ARG A 39 0.95 6.06 -15.23
N VAL A 40 0.91 6.92 -16.25
CA VAL A 40 0.42 8.30 -16.13
C VAL A 40 -0.83 8.43 -17.00
N ILE A 41 -1.94 7.89 -16.50
CA ILE A 41 -3.22 7.85 -17.21
C ILE A 41 -4.15 8.87 -16.58
N PRO A 42 -4.66 9.87 -17.32
CA PRO A 42 -5.58 10.86 -16.78
C PRO A 42 -6.93 10.25 -16.40
N TRP A 43 -7.61 10.84 -15.43
CA TRP A 43 -8.99 10.48 -15.11
C TRP A 43 -9.94 11.05 -16.18
N GLU A 44 -10.43 10.18 -17.06
CA GLU A 44 -11.37 10.48 -18.14
C GLU A 44 -12.48 9.42 -18.17
N GLU A 45 -13.56 9.60 -18.94
CA GLU A 45 -14.66 8.64 -19.05
C GLU A 45 -14.19 7.22 -19.45
N GLN A 46 -13.16 7.13 -20.29
CA GLN A 46 -12.54 5.85 -20.64
C GLN A 46 -11.83 5.20 -19.44
N THR A 47 -11.20 6.01 -18.60
CA THR A 47 -10.53 5.58 -17.37
C THR A 47 -11.55 5.11 -16.34
N TYR A 48 -12.66 5.84 -16.17
CA TYR A 48 -13.80 5.41 -15.37
C TYR A 48 -14.25 4.01 -15.79
N ASN A 49 -14.50 3.81 -17.09
CA ASN A 49 -14.89 2.52 -17.63
C ASN A 49 -13.81 1.45 -17.39
N ALA A 50 -12.52 1.75 -17.59
CA ALA A 50 -11.44 0.79 -17.35
C ALA A 50 -11.42 0.29 -15.90
N PHE A 51 -11.51 1.20 -14.91
CA PHE A 51 -11.56 0.84 -13.50
C PHE A 51 -12.89 0.22 -13.05
N ASN A 52 -13.94 0.38 -13.85
CA ASN A 52 -15.22 -0.24 -13.63
C ASN A 52 -15.35 -1.63 -14.29
N ILE A 53 -14.49 -1.95 -15.27
CA ILE A 53 -14.75 -3.08 -16.19
C ILE A 53 -13.84 -4.31 -15.97
N LYS A 54 -12.58 -4.19 -15.51
CA LYS A 54 -11.71 -5.31 -15.05
C LYS A 54 -10.24 -4.85 -14.83
N PRO A 55 -9.42 -5.61 -14.06
CA PRO A 55 -7.97 -5.47 -14.10
C PRO A 55 -7.42 -5.55 -15.53
N ASP A 56 -6.27 -4.92 -15.82
CA ASP A 56 -5.62 -4.94 -17.15
C ASP A 56 -5.00 -6.31 -17.45
N ILE A 57 -5.88 -7.30 -17.59
CA ILE A 57 -5.51 -8.68 -17.77
C ILE A 57 -4.82 -8.92 -19.12
N GLN A 58 -5.12 -8.11 -20.12
CA GLN A 58 -4.47 -8.24 -21.43
C GLN A 58 -2.99 -7.90 -21.32
N ASN A 59 -2.66 -6.86 -20.54
CA ASN A 59 -1.28 -6.55 -20.25
C ASN A 59 -0.61 -7.65 -19.42
N ILE A 60 -1.27 -8.20 -18.40
CA ILE A 60 -0.70 -9.31 -17.62
C ILE A 60 -0.47 -10.55 -18.50
N LYS A 61 -1.44 -10.93 -19.36
CA LYS A 61 -1.31 -12.00 -20.35
C LYS A 61 -0.07 -11.81 -21.22
N TYR A 62 0.10 -10.59 -21.77
CA TYR A 62 1.26 -10.24 -22.59
C TYR A 62 2.59 -10.40 -21.83
N LEU A 63 2.66 -9.93 -20.59
CA LEU A 63 3.89 -10.01 -19.77
C LEU A 63 4.20 -11.44 -19.33
N LEU A 64 3.18 -12.24 -19.00
CA LEU A 64 3.31 -13.67 -18.69
C LEU A 64 3.87 -14.46 -19.88
N GLU A 65 3.34 -14.22 -21.08
CA GLU A 65 3.82 -14.91 -22.28
C GLU A 65 5.23 -14.46 -22.65
N LYS A 66 5.49 -13.15 -22.62
CA LYS A 66 6.77 -12.55 -22.99
C LYS A 66 7.91 -12.95 -22.07
N TYR A 67 7.71 -12.85 -20.75
CA TYR A 67 8.79 -13.00 -19.77
C TYR A 67 8.76 -14.32 -19.00
N TYR A 68 7.70 -15.11 -19.09
CA TYR A 68 7.61 -16.35 -18.31
C TYR A 68 7.30 -17.58 -19.16
N HIS A 69 7.03 -17.37 -20.46
CA HIS A 69 6.53 -18.40 -21.37
C HIS A 69 5.30 -19.12 -20.79
N VAL A 70 4.46 -18.35 -20.11
CA VAL A 70 3.20 -18.79 -19.51
C VAL A 70 2.06 -18.19 -20.31
N HIS A 71 1.18 -19.04 -20.85
CA HIS A 71 -0.06 -18.58 -21.43
C HIS A 71 -1.16 -18.62 -20.36
N LEU A 72 -1.76 -17.47 -20.06
CA LEU A 72 -2.88 -17.40 -19.12
C LEU A 72 -4.20 -17.66 -19.85
N GLN A 73 -4.60 -18.92 -19.86
CA GLN A 73 -5.75 -19.40 -20.60
C GLN A 73 -7.05 -19.08 -19.85
N GLU A 74 -7.92 -18.34 -20.52
CA GLU A 74 -9.25 -17.97 -20.04
C GLU A 74 -10.28 -19.04 -20.39
N ASN A 75 -11.13 -19.38 -19.43
CA ASN A 75 -12.20 -20.36 -19.62
C ASN A 75 -13.51 -19.80 -19.09
N ILE A 76 -14.51 -19.79 -19.96
CA ILE A 76 -15.88 -19.34 -19.66
C ILE A 76 -16.79 -20.57 -19.67
N PHE A 77 -17.60 -20.72 -18.62
CA PHE A 77 -18.49 -21.87 -18.47
C PHE A 77 -19.95 -21.44 -18.53
N HIS A 78 -20.77 -22.26 -19.19
CA HIS A 78 -22.20 -21.99 -19.31
C HIS A 78 -23.05 -22.79 -18.32
N ASN A 79 -22.48 -23.84 -17.73
CA ASN A 79 -23.14 -24.64 -16.71
C ASN A 79 -22.14 -25.24 -15.71
N CYS A 80 -22.69 -25.70 -14.58
CA CYS A 80 -21.91 -26.27 -13.48
C CYS A 80 -21.17 -27.56 -13.88
N ASN A 81 -21.74 -28.39 -14.76
CA ASN A 81 -21.10 -29.66 -15.16
C ASN A 81 -19.82 -29.42 -15.97
N GLU A 82 -19.83 -28.45 -16.89
CA GLU A 82 -18.63 -28.03 -17.65
C GLU A 82 -17.53 -27.55 -16.72
N PHE A 83 -17.89 -26.68 -15.78
CA PHE A 83 -16.97 -26.15 -14.77
C PHE A 83 -16.36 -27.29 -13.93
N CYS A 84 -17.18 -28.17 -13.36
CA CYS A 84 -16.70 -29.29 -12.55
C CYS A 84 -15.80 -30.24 -13.34
N GLY A 85 -16.18 -30.57 -14.58
CA GLY A 85 -15.36 -31.42 -15.45
C GLY A 85 -14.00 -30.80 -15.77
N PHE A 86 -13.96 -29.48 -16.01
CA PHE A 86 -12.71 -28.74 -16.20
C PHE A 86 -11.84 -28.72 -14.94
N MET A 87 -12.44 -28.42 -13.78
CA MET A 87 -11.72 -28.37 -12.52
C MET A 87 -11.08 -29.71 -12.16
N GLU A 88 -11.80 -30.81 -12.34
CA GLU A 88 -11.27 -32.16 -12.11
C GLU A 88 -10.09 -32.47 -13.03
N LEU A 89 -10.19 -32.08 -14.31
CA LEU A 89 -9.11 -32.26 -15.26
C LEU A 89 -7.85 -31.49 -14.87
N GLN A 90 -7.98 -30.22 -14.50
CA GLN A 90 -6.84 -29.38 -14.13
C GLN A 90 -6.21 -29.80 -12.79
N LEU A 91 -7.03 -30.01 -11.76
CA LEU A 91 -6.55 -30.40 -10.44
C LEU A 91 -5.90 -31.79 -10.46
N LYS A 92 -6.40 -32.73 -11.27
CA LYS A 92 -5.76 -34.05 -11.48
C LYS A 92 -4.38 -33.93 -12.14
N LYS A 93 -4.17 -32.91 -12.98
CA LYS A 93 -2.84 -32.59 -13.54
C LYS A 93 -1.93 -31.86 -12.55
N GLY A 94 -2.43 -31.50 -11.36
CA GLY A 94 -1.72 -30.68 -10.39
C GLY A 94 -1.65 -29.21 -10.79
N ASN A 95 -2.56 -28.75 -11.66
CA ASN A 95 -2.65 -27.36 -12.09
C ASN A 95 -3.71 -26.63 -11.23
N PRO A 96 -3.30 -25.65 -10.40
CA PRO A 96 -4.26 -24.80 -9.73
C PRO A 96 -4.95 -23.88 -10.75
N VAL A 97 -6.13 -23.38 -10.36
CA VAL A 97 -7.00 -22.56 -11.22
C VAL A 97 -7.38 -21.30 -10.47
N ILE A 98 -7.20 -20.13 -11.09
CA ILE A 98 -7.70 -18.86 -10.59
C ILE A 98 -9.19 -18.77 -10.96
N ALA A 99 -10.04 -18.49 -9.99
CA ALA A 99 -11.48 -18.46 -10.20
C ALA A 99 -12.05 -17.09 -9.84
N GLY A 100 -12.82 -16.50 -10.78
CA GLY A 100 -13.54 -15.26 -10.55
C GLY A 100 -14.83 -15.55 -9.79
N VAL A 101 -14.91 -15.04 -8.57
CA VAL A 101 -16.02 -15.22 -7.63
C VAL A 101 -16.65 -13.86 -7.30
N ASP A 102 -17.93 -13.87 -6.98
CA ASP A 102 -18.61 -12.68 -6.48
C ASP A 102 -18.38 -12.56 -4.97
N MET A 103 -17.82 -11.45 -4.48
CA MET A 103 -17.62 -11.18 -3.06
C MET A 103 -18.91 -11.30 -2.25
N TYR A 104 -20.07 -11.08 -2.88
CA TYR A 104 -21.38 -11.27 -2.26
C TYR A 104 -21.55 -12.68 -1.69
N SER A 105 -20.94 -13.68 -2.34
CA SER A 105 -21.12 -15.11 -2.05
C SER A 105 -20.02 -15.70 -1.16
N LEU A 106 -19.00 -14.93 -0.79
CA LEU A 106 -17.86 -15.45 -0.01
C LEU A 106 -18.13 -15.30 1.49
N PRO A 107 -18.37 -16.40 2.24
CA PRO A 107 -18.88 -16.33 3.61
C PRO A 107 -17.89 -15.71 4.61
N TRP A 108 -16.59 -15.74 4.33
CA TRP A 108 -15.57 -15.09 5.16
C TRP A 108 -15.38 -13.60 4.82
N SER A 109 -15.88 -13.15 3.67
CA SER A 109 -15.73 -11.77 3.26
C SER A 109 -16.59 -10.85 4.12
N GLY A 110 -16.01 -9.72 4.56
CA GLY A 110 -16.78 -8.64 5.18
C GLY A 110 -17.91 -8.08 4.30
N TYR A 111 -17.89 -8.41 3.01
CA TYR A 111 -18.82 -8.00 1.96
C TYR A 111 -19.88 -9.06 1.61
N CYS A 112 -19.83 -10.25 2.24
CA CYS A 112 -20.82 -11.30 2.03
C CYS A 112 -22.25 -10.76 2.24
N GLY A 113 -23.12 -10.96 1.24
CA GLY A 113 -24.50 -10.50 1.29
C GLY A 113 -24.69 -8.98 1.16
N LYS A 114 -23.63 -8.21 0.87
CA LYS A 114 -23.67 -6.73 0.88
C LYS A 114 -23.37 -6.09 -0.47
N ILE A 115 -22.30 -6.50 -1.14
CA ILE A 115 -21.88 -5.92 -2.42
C ILE A 115 -21.59 -7.00 -3.44
N HIS A 116 -21.92 -6.70 -4.70
CA HIS A 116 -21.56 -7.53 -5.84
C HIS A 116 -20.27 -6.98 -6.46
N GLU A 117 -19.16 -7.65 -6.21
CA GLU A 117 -17.86 -7.27 -6.72
C GLU A 117 -17.08 -8.50 -7.16
N LEU A 118 -16.43 -8.42 -8.31
CA LEU A 118 -15.60 -9.50 -8.82
C LEU A 118 -14.33 -9.60 -7.98
N HIS A 119 -14.10 -10.77 -7.39
CA HIS A 119 -12.92 -11.14 -6.63
C HIS A 119 -12.27 -12.38 -7.21
N TYR A 120 -10.98 -12.55 -6.97
CA TYR A 120 -10.24 -13.71 -7.46
C TYR A 120 -9.68 -14.53 -6.30
N ILE A 121 -9.89 -15.84 -6.38
CA ILE A 121 -9.35 -16.84 -5.47
C ILE A 121 -8.62 -17.92 -6.28
N VAL A 122 -7.78 -18.72 -5.62
CA VAL A 122 -7.15 -19.88 -6.26
C VAL A 122 -7.76 -21.17 -5.75
N ILE A 123 -8.23 -22.02 -6.65
CA ILE A 123 -8.61 -23.40 -6.36
C ILE A 123 -7.40 -24.28 -6.67
N HIS A 124 -6.82 -24.92 -5.65
CA HIS A 124 -5.55 -25.64 -5.77
C HIS A 124 -5.63 -27.11 -5.35
N GLY A 125 -6.81 -27.60 -4.97
CA GLY A 125 -7.00 -28.99 -4.62
C GLY A 125 -8.47 -29.40 -4.61
N MET A 126 -8.68 -30.70 -4.48
CA MET A 126 -10.00 -31.30 -4.32
C MET A 126 -9.92 -32.40 -3.27
N THR A 127 -10.92 -32.44 -2.40
CA THR A 127 -11.11 -33.47 -1.36
C THR A 127 -11.71 -34.75 -1.97
N GLU A 128 -11.69 -35.86 -1.21
CA GLU A 128 -12.23 -37.15 -1.68
C GLU A 128 -13.73 -37.09 -2.00
N ASP A 129 -14.50 -36.24 -1.31
CA ASP A 129 -15.93 -36.03 -1.53
C ASP A 129 -16.24 -34.94 -2.57
N ARG A 130 -15.24 -34.59 -3.41
CA ARG A 130 -15.34 -33.63 -4.52
C ARG A 130 -15.67 -32.19 -4.09
N ARG A 131 -15.25 -31.77 -2.89
CA ARG A 131 -15.21 -30.36 -2.49
C ARG A 131 -13.88 -29.72 -2.85
N TYR A 132 -13.89 -28.44 -3.18
CA TYR A 132 -12.74 -27.69 -3.66
C TYR A 132 -11.96 -27.06 -2.51
N ILE A 133 -10.64 -27.16 -2.56
CA ILE A 133 -9.72 -26.54 -1.61
C ILE A 133 -9.22 -25.25 -2.24
N THR A 134 -9.49 -24.13 -1.57
CA THR A 134 -9.26 -22.78 -2.10
C THR A 134 -8.36 -21.93 -1.21
N ALA A 135 -7.69 -20.97 -1.80
CA ALA A 135 -6.96 -19.91 -1.13
C ALA A 135 -7.54 -18.54 -1.56
N ASP A 136 -7.94 -17.73 -0.58
CA ASP A 136 -8.23 -16.31 -0.79
C ASP A 136 -7.04 -15.51 -0.27
N ILE A 137 -6.18 -15.13 -1.21
CA ILE A 137 -4.87 -14.56 -0.91
C ILE A 137 -4.97 -13.19 -0.26
N THR A 138 -5.90 -12.35 -0.75
CA THR A 138 -6.12 -11.01 -0.18
C THR A 138 -6.60 -11.02 1.26
N GLN A 139 -7.31 -12.09 1.66
CA GLN A 139 -7.81 -12.28 3.02
C GLN A 139 -6.86 -13.15 3.86
N ASN A 140 -5.71 -13.54 3.31
CA ASN A 140 -4.75 -14.46 3.91
C ASN A 140 -5.41 -15.77 4.40
N MET A 141 -6.37 -16.28 3.62
CA MET A 141 -7.08 -17.52 3.91
C MET A 141 -6.51 -18.65 3.07
N GLN A 142 -6.02 -19.71 3.71
CA GLN A 142 -5.46 -20.87 3.04
C GLN A 142 -6.30 -22.12 3.32
N SER A 143 -6.45 -22.98 2.30
CA SER A 143 -7.14 -24.28 2.41
C SER A 143 -8.60 -24.21 2.87
N VAL A 144 -9.33 -23.17 2.48
CA VAL A 144 -10.78 -23.08 2.70
C VAL A 144 -11.48 -24.11 1.82
N VAL A 145 -12.40 -24.89 2.37
CA VAL A 145 -13.11 -25.93 1.62
C VAL A 145 -14.48 -25.42 1.19
N LEU A 146 -14.71 -25.39 -0.12
CA LEU A 146 -15.96 -24.97 -0.74
C LEU A 146 -16.67 -26.13 -1.43
N THR A 147 -17.99 -26.18 -1.32
CA THR A 147 -18.84 -27.07 -2.10
C THR A 147 -19.00 -26.55 -3.53
N VAL A 148 -19.52 -27.40 -4.42
CA VAL A 148 -19.89 -26.98 -5.78
C VAL A 148 -20.93 -25.87 -5.76
N ASP A 149 -21.87 -25.91 -4.81
CA ASP A 149 -22.93 -24.90 -4.69
C ASP A 149 -22.36 -23.53 -4.31
N ASP A 150 -21.38 -23.49 -3.40
CA ASP A 150 -20.68 -22.27 -2.98
C ASP A 150 -20.00 -21.56 -4.15
N ILE A 151 -19.59 -22.32 -5.18
CA ILE A 151 -18.90 -21.79 -6.37
C ILE A 151 -19.69 -21.96 -7.67
N SER A 152 -20.97 -22.32 -7.60
CA SER A 152 -21.83 -22.57 -8.76
C SER A 152 -22.06 -21.33 -9.64
N MET A 153 -21.80 -20.15 -9.07
CA MET A 153 -21.86 -18.85 -9.73
C MET A 153 -20.58 -18.50 -10.51
N ILE A 154 -19.51 -19.29 -10.38
CA ILE A 154 -18.28 -19.07 -11.15
C ILE A 154 -18.58 -19.34 -12.62
N ARG A 155 -18.42 -18.30 -13.43
CA ARG A 155 -18.56 -18.35 -14.89
C ARG A 155 -17.23 -18.19 -15.60
N HIS A 156 -16.20 -17.83 -14.86
CA HIS A 156 -14.97 -17.30 -15.42
C HIS A 156 -13.77 -17.80 -14.60
N THR A 157 -12.82 -18.48 -15.26
CA THR A 157 -11.57 -18.93 -14.62
C THR A 157 -10.36 -18.68 -15.51
N TYR A 158 -9.18 -18.68 -14.89
CA TYR A 158 -7.89 -18.68 -15.57
C TYR A 158 -7.02 -19.84 -15.09
N HIS A 159 -6.21 -20.39 -15.97
CA HIS A 159 -5.15 -21.32 -15.60
C HIS A 159 -3.89 -21.07 -16.42
N PHE A 160 -2.76 -21.55 -15.94
CA PHE A 160 -1.48 -21.45 -16.65
C PHE A 160 -1.31 -22.64 -17.59
N GLU A 161 -1.02 -22.34 -18.85
CA GLU A 161 -0.43 -23.29 -19.79
C GLU A 161 1.05 -22.96 -19.93
N LEU A 162 1.91 -23.91 -19.54
CA LEU A 162 3.36 -23.72 -19.54
C LEU A 162 3.94 -24.11 -20.91
N ASN A 163 4.54 -23.15 -21.62
CA ASN A 163 5.16 -23.37 -22.92
C ASN A 163 6.65 -23.74 -22.76
N GLY A 164 6.91 -24.93 -22.22
CA GLY A 164 8.25 -25.51 -22.09
C GLY A 164 9.05 -25.03 -20.87
N GLU A 165 10.16 -25.75 -20.59
CA GLU A 165 10.99 -25.58 -19.38
C GLU A 165 12.14 -24.57 -19.54
N LYS A 166 12.09 -23.67 -20.53
CA LYS A 166 13.20 -22.73 -20.70
C LYS A 166 13.24 -21.76 -19.52
N GLU A 167 14.31 -21.85 -18.74
CA GLU A 167 14.67 -20.86 -17.75
C GLU A 167 14.87 -19.52 -18.47
N PHE A 168 14.00 -18.57 -18.17
CA PHE A 168 14.02 -17.25 -18.76
C PHE A 168 14.86 -16.33 -17.88
N SER A 169 15.96 -15.82 -18.44
CA SER A 169 16.82 -14.82 -17.80
C SER A 169 16.81 -13.58 -18.69
N PRO A 170 15.82 -12.67 -18.53
CA PRO A 170 15.78 -11.46 -19.34
C PRO A 170 16.99 -10.59 -19.04
N ASP A 171 17.43 -9.86 -20.05
CA ASP A 171 18.25 -8.68 -19.82
C ASP A 171 17.40 -7.61 -19.14
N THR A 172 17.68 -7.33 -17.87
CA THR A 172 16.93 -6.35 -17.06
C THR A 172 17.05 -4.94 -17.61
N GLN A 173 18.15 -4.59 -18.30
CA GLN A 173 18.28 -3.29 -18.95
C GLN A 173 17.29 -3.16 -20.11
N VAL A 174 17.16 -4.21 -20.95
CA VAL A 174 16.18 -4.21 -22.04
C VAL A 174 14.76 -4.03 -21.51
N ILE A 175 14.42 -4.71 -20.41
CA ILE A 175 13.12 -4.53 -19.76
C ILE A 175 12.93 -3.09 -19.28
N ILE A 176 13.93 -2.51 -18.61
CA ILE A 176 13.85 -1.13 -18.11
C ILE A 176 13.70 -0.13 -19.27
N ASP A 177 14.41 -0.33 -20.38
CA ASP A 177 14.31 0.53 -21.56
C ASP A 177 12.91 0.48 -22.18
N GLU A 178 12.30 -0.72 -22.23
CA GLU A 178 10.90 -0.88 -22.63
C GLU A 178 9.93 -0.16 -21.68
N CYS A 179 10.19 -0.22 -20.36
CA CYS A 179 9.41 0.50 -19.37
C CYS A 179 9.50 2.02 -19.58
N LYS A 180 10.71 2.55 -19.79
CA LYS A 180 10.95 3.97 -20.11
C LYS A 180 10.17 4.39 -21.37
N SER A 181 10.25 3.61 -22.44
CA SER A 181 9.55 3.90 -23.69
C SER A 181 8.02 3.92 -23.52
N GLN A 182 7.48 2.98 -22.75
CA GLN A 182 6.05 2.94 -22.44
C GLN A 182 5.61 4.15 -21.60
N LEU A 183 6.41 4.53 -20.61
CA LEU A 183 6.12 5.67 -19.74
C LEU A 183 6.22 7.00 -20.52
N GLN A 184 7.22 7.13 -21.38
CA GLN A 184 7.36 8.26 -22.30
C GLN A 184 6.14 8.39 -23.22
N THR A 185 5.59 7.28 -23.70
CA THR A 185 4.34 7.28 -24.48
C THR A 185 3.18 7.84 -23.67
N ASP A 186 3.02 7.45 -22.41
CA ASP A 186 1.96 7.99 -21.56
C ASP A 186 2.14 9.48 -21.25
N VAL A 187 3.38 9.93 -21.04
CA VAL A 187 3.64 11.34 -20.69
C VAL A 187 3.58 12.24 -21.92
N GLU A 188 4.35 11.96 -22.96
CA GLU A 188 4.53 12.86 -24.10
C GLU A 188 3.42 12.72 -25.13
N VAL A 189 3.08 11.50 -25.53
CA VAL A 189 2.08 11.27 -26.58
C VAL A 189 0.68 11.53 -26.04
N LYS A 190 0.38 11.02 -24.84
CA LYS A 190 -0.96 11.17 -24.23
C LYS A 190 -1.11 12.44 -23.39
N ASN A 191 -0.05 13.24 -23.24
CA ASN A 191 -0.03 14.43 -22.38
C ASN A 191 -0.43 14.12 -20.93
N GLY A 192 0.00 12.98 -20.39
CA GLY A 192 -0.50 12.43 -19.11
C GLY A 192 -0.50 13.44 -17.96
N TYR A 193 0.66 14.03 -17.62
CA TYR A 193 0.76 14.96 -16.50
C TYR A 193 0.02 16.28 -16.70
N ARG A 194 -0.05 16.79 -17.95
CA ARG A 194 -0.84 17.99 -18.25
C ARG A 194 -2.31 17.73 -17.96
N LYS A 195 -2.85 16.61 -18.44
CA LYS A 195 -4.23 16.23 -18.22
C LYS A 195 -4.53 15.90 -16.75
N LEU A 196 -3.57 15.34 -16.02
CA LEU A 196 -3.70 15.16 -14.56
C LEU A 196 -3.83 16.49 -13.82
N ARG A 197 -3.07 17.53 -14.23
CA ARG A 197 -3.23 18.87 -13.66
C ARG A 197 -4.58 19.49 -14.00
N GLU A 198 -5.01 19.40 -15.25
CA GLU A 198 -6.36 19.84 -15.68
C GLU A 198 -7.47 19.14 -14.86
N PHE A 199 -7.29 17.85 -14.57
CA PHE A 199 -8.19 17.11 -13.68
C PHE A 199 -8.11 17.63 -12.23
N ALA A 200 -6.91 17.84 -11.69
CA ALA A 200 -6.72 18.28 -10.31
C ALA A 200 -7.38 19.65 -10.02
N GLU A 201 -7.36 20.55 -11.01
CA GLU A 201 -8.02 21.86 -10.93
C GLU A 201 -9.55 21.76 -10.81
N ASN A 202 -10.14 20.70 -11.36
CA ASN A 202 -11.60 20.46 -11.37
C ASN A 202 -12.00 19.27 -10.49
N PHE A 203 -11.08 18.78 -9.63
CA PHE A 203 -11.22 17.50 -8.94
C PHE A 203 -12.49 17.39 -8.10
N TRP A 204 -12.89 18.47 -7.42
CA TRP A 204 -14.01 18.42 -6.48
C TRP A 204 -15.39 18.35 -7.16
N ASP A 205 -15.48 18.69 -8.45
CA ASP A 205 -16.73 18.61 -9.21
C ASP A 205 -17.20 17.16 -9.37
N TYR A 206 -16.32 16.18 -9.12
CA TYR A 206 -16.61 14.75 -9.17
C TYR A 206 -17.15 14.17 -7.84
N LYS A 207 -17.37 15.00 -6.79
CA LYS A 207 -17.85 14.53 -5.48
C LYS A 207 -19.11 13.67 -5.59
N GLU A 208 -20.07 14.10 -6.42
CA GLU A 208 -21.33 13.36 -6.61
C GLU A 208 -21.10 11.99 -7.27
N GLU A 209 -20.23 11.91 -8.29
CA GLU A 209 -19.87 10.64 -8.96
C GLU A 209 -19.24 9.64 -7.97
N ILE A 210 -18.45 10.14 -7.02
CA ILE A 210 -17.81 9.30 -6.01
C ILE A 210 -18.82 8.85 -4.94
N GLN A 211 -19.82 9.67 -4.59
CA GLN A 211 -20.80 9.38 -3.54
C GLN A 211 -21.94 8.42 -3.94
N VAL A 212 -22.18 8.16 -5.24
CA VAL A 212 -23.25 7.24 -5.70
C VAL A 212 -23.11 5.80 -5.15
N HIS A 213 -21.91 5.41 -4.67
CA HIS A 213 -21.60 4.06 -4.19
C HIS A 213 -21.94 3.89 -2.69
N SER A 214 -23.20 4.16 -2.33
CA SER A 214 -23.72 4.16 -0.95
C SER A 214 -23.67 2.79 -0.27
N GLY A 215 -22.50 2.42 0.26
CA GLY A 215 -22.30 1.22 1.08
C GLY A 215 -20.86 0.72 1.14
N ALA A 216 -20.05 1.01 0.12
CA ALA A 216 -18.66 0.56 0.01
C ALA A 216 -17.86 1.59 -0.80
N ILE A 217 -17.63 2.76 -0.22
CA ILE A 217 -17.02 3.90 -0.91
C ILE A 217 -15.64 3.55 -1.49
N GLU A 218 -14.90 2.68 -0.80
CA GLU A 218 -13.61 2.12 -1.21
C GLU A 218 -13.64 1.42 -2.57
N THR A 219 -14.82 0.98 -3.01
CA THR A 219 -15.04 0.31 -4.30
C THR A 219 -15.28 1.29 -5.45
N SER A 220 -15.41 2.59 -5.15
CA SER A 220 -15.58 3.64 -6.15
C SER A 220 -14.47 3.56 -7.21
N PRO A 221 -14.81 3.62 -8.51
CA PRO A 221 -13.83 3.62 -9.60
C PRO A 221 -12.71 4.65 -9.42
N PHE A 222 -13.03 5.83 -8.90
CA PHE A 222 -12.04 6.89 -8.67
C PHE A 222 -11.05 6.53 -7.55
N LEU A 223 -11.54 5.96 -6.44
CA LEU A 223 -10.68 5.54 -5.33
C LEU A 223 -9.84 4.32 -5.70
N LYS A 224 -10.34 3.45 -6.59
CA LYS A 224 -9.55 2.38 -7.21
C LYS A 224 -8.47 2.94 -8.14
N TYR A 225 -8.77 4.00 -8.88
CA TYR A 225 -7.78 4.68 -9.71
C TYR A 225 -6.64 5.28 -8.87
N LEU A 226 -6.95 6.04 -7.81
CA LEU A 226 -5.91 6.55 -6.90
C LEU A 226 -5.09 5.43 -6.26
N LEU A 227 -5.75 4.31 -5.91
CA LEU A 227 -5.06 3.12 -5.40
C LEU A 227 -4.12 2.55 -6.46
N SER A 228 -4.52 2.49 -7.72
CA SER A 228 -3.68 2.01 -8.83
C SER A 228 -2.46 2.90 -9.06
N LEU A 229 -2.58 4.23 -8.87
CA LEU A 229 -1.44 5.13 -8.93
C LEU A 229 -0.45 4.79 -7.82
N SER A 230 -0.93 4.67 -6.58
CA SER A 230 -0.11 4.29 -5.42
C SER A 230 0.61 2.96 -5.62
N LYS A 231 -0.18 1.89 -5.84
CA LYS A 231 0.32 0.52 -6.03
C LYS A 231 1.27 0.43 -7.23
N GLY A 232 0.95 1.12 -8.31
CA GLY A 232 1.72 1.10 -9.55
C GLY A 232 3.17 1.56 -9.38
N ARG A 233 3.42 2.62 -8.59
CA ARG A 233 4.79 3.11 -8.32
C ARG A 233 5.56 2.17 -7.40
N ILE A 234 4.90 1.63 -6.37
CA ILE A 234 5.51 0.66 -5.44
C ILE A 234 5.88 -0.63 -6.17
N ALA A 235 4.98 -1.15 -7.00
CA ALA A 235 5.22 -2.33 -7.83
C ALA A 235 6.35 -2.08 -8.85
N PHE A 236 6.41 -0.88 -9.45
CA PHE A 236 7.49 -0.53 -10.38
C PHE A 236 8.85 -0.45 -9.68
N ALA A 237 8.90 0.04 -8.44
CA ALA A 237 10.11 0.03 -7.64
C ALA A 237 10.69 -1.40 -7.46
N LYS A 238 9.82 -2.43 -7.40
CA LYS A 238 10.27 -3.84 -7.37
C LYS A 238 10.98 -4.30 -8.64
N ILE A 239 10.58 -3.77 -9.80
CA ILE A 239 11.30 -4.01 -11.07
C ILE A 239 12.72 -3.49 -10.98
N LEU A 240 12.89 -2.27 -10.47
CA LEU A 240 14.20 -1.65 -10.33
C LEU A 240 15.06 -2.33 -9.26
N GLU A 241 14.45 -2.80 -8.16
CA GLU A 241 15.12 -3.65 -7.17
C GLU A 241 15.61 -4.96 -7.79
N ALA A 242 14.78 -5.62 -8.60
CA ALA A 242 15.14 -6.86 -9.28
C ALA A 242 16.25 -6.68 -10.32
N ALA A 243 16.48 -5.45 -10.81
CA ALA A 243 17.62 -5.13 -11.66
C ALA A 243 18.95 -5.04 -10.90
N ASP A 244 18.91 -4.91 -9.57
CA ASP A 244 20.07 -4.91 -8.65
C ASP A 244 21.19 -3.93 -9.06
N ARG A 245 20.83 -2.66 -9.25
CA ARG A 245 21.74 -1.60 -9.72
C ARG A 245 21.72 -0.39 -8.81
N GLU A 246 22.91 0.05 -8.39
CA GLU A 246 23.09 1.17 -7.46
C GLU A 246 22.50 2.48 -7.98
N GLU A 247 22.56 2.74 -9.30
CA GLU A 247 22.03 3.99 -9.88
C GLU A 247 20.51 4.15 -9.73
N TYR A 248 19.77 3.08 -9.42
CA TYR A 248 18.32 3.17 -9.21
C TYR A 248 17.92 3.36 -7.75
N TYR A 249 18.86 3.38 -6.80
CA TYR A 249 18.53 3.44 -5.37
C TYR A 249 17.66 4.66 -5.00
N ASP A 250 18.04 5.84 -5.50
CA ASP A 250 17.30 7.07 -5.24
C ASP A 250 15.92 7.07 -5.92
N ILE A 251 15.83 6.50 -7.12
CA ILE A 251 14.56 6.35 -7.87
C ILE A 251 13.64 5.38 -7.16
N ILE A 252 14.14 4.22 -6.70
CA ILE A 252 13.39 3.22 -5.92
C ILE A 252 12.80 3.85 -4.67
N THR A 253 13.63 4.57 -3.91
CA THR A 253 13.21 5.26 -2.68
C THR A 253 12.15 6.31 -2.97
N SER A 254 12.33 7.08 -4.04
CA SER A 254 11.40 8.12 -4.46
C SER A 254 10.07 7.54 -4.96
N LEU A 255 10.09 6.43 -5.70
CA LEU A 255 8.90 5.72 -6.18
C LEU A 255 8.05 5.18 -5.02
N LYS A 256 8.70 4.57 -4.03
CA LYS A 256 7.99 4.10 -2.82
C LYS A 256 7.38 5.27 -2.06
N SER A 257 8.14 6.34 -1.87
CA SER A 257 7.67 7.55 -1.20
C SER A 257 6.48 8.18 -1.91
N ILE A 258 6.56 8.43 -3.22
CA ILE A 258 5.44 9.04 -3.98
C ILE A 258 4.24 8.09 -4.05
N GLY A 259 4.48 6.78 -4.19
CA GLY A 259 3.43 5.76 -4.15
C GLY A 259 2.68 5.76 -2.82
N ALA A 260 3.40 5.84 -1.69
CA ALA A 260 2.80 5.97 -0.36
C ALA A 260 2.01 7.29 -0.22
N GLN A 261 2.51 8.39 -0.77
CA GLN A 261 1.80 9.68 -0.75
C GLN A 261 0.49 9.65 -1.55
N TRP A 262 0.47 9.04 -2.75
CA TRP A 262 -0.77 8.77 -3.49
C TRP A 262 -1.78 7.93 -2.67
N GLY A 263 -1.28 6.91 -1.95
CA GLY A 263 -2.09 6.08 -1.08
C GLY A 263 -2.68 6.87 0.10
N ASN A 264 -1.91 7.80 0.68
CA ASN A 264 -2.37 8.69 1.73
C ASN A 264 -3.41 9.70 1.21
N PHE A 265 -3.18 10.28 0.03
CA PHE A 265 -4.15 11.17 -0.61
C PHE A 265 -5.49 10.48 -0.86
N ARG A 266 -5.47 9.23 -1.36
CA ARG A 266 -6.68 8.40 -1.47
C ARG A 266 -7.44 8.30 -0.15
N LEU A 267 -6.75 8.06 0.96
CA LEU A 267 -7.38 7.97 2.29
C LEU A 267 -7.96 9.32 2.73
N GLN A 268 -7.27 10.43 2.46
CA GLN A 268 -7.77 11.79 2.72
C GLN A 268 -9.07 12.05 1.93
N ILE A 269 -9.14 11.64 0.66
CA ILE A 269 -10.35 11.76 -0.15
C ILE A 269 -11.49 10.89 0.41
N MET A 270 -11.22 9.61 0.66
CA MET A 270 -12.20 8.70 1.27
C MET A 270 -12.79 9.32 2.53
N LYS A 271 -11.93 9.82 3.42
CA LYS A 271 -12.30 10.49 4.65
C LYS A 271 -13.17 11.73 4.39
N ALA A 272 -12.76 12.64 3.52
CA ALA A 272 -13.52 13.86 3.25
C ALA A 272 -14.94 13.56 2.74
N LEU A 273 -15.09 12.55 1.89
CA LEU A 273 -16.38 12.11 1.35
C LEU A 273 -17.28 11.50 2.44
N ILE A 274 -16.67 10.66 3.26
CA ILE A 274 -17.26 9.99 4.42
C ILE A 274 -17.78 11.00 5.46
N GLN A 275 -17.01 12.05 5.73
CA GLN A 275 -17.34 13.10 6.70
C GLN A 275 -18.33 14.12 6.14
N ASN A 276 -18.59 14.06 4.83
CA ASN A 276 -19.38 15.02 4.08
C ASN A 276 -18.96 16.47 4.35
N THR A 277 -17.66 16.72 4.53
CA THR A 277 -17.12 18.04 4.78
C THR A 277 -16.86 18.74 3.45
N ASP A 278 -17.60 19.81 3.18
CA ASP A 278 -17.35 20.70 2.02
C ASP A 278 -16.16 21.64 2.23
N SER A 279 -15.52 21.60 3.40
CA SER A 279 -14.76 22.73 3.92
C SER A 279 -13.27 22.80 3.55
N ASP A 280 -12.72 21.89 2.73
CA ASP A 280 -11.31 21.99 2.29
C ASP A 280 -11.02 21.41 0.91
N THR A 281 -11.86 21.77 -0.06
CA THR A 281 -11.72 21.31 -1.46
C THR A 281 -10.47 21.89 -2.12
N ALA A 282 -10.16 23.17 -1.80
CA ALA A 282 -8.98 23.87 -2.28
C ALA A 282 -7.68 23.25 -1.74
N GLY A 283 -7.64 22.86 -0.46
CA GLY A 283 -6.48 22.17 0.12
C GLY A 283 -6.21 20.82 -0.53
N LEU A 284 -7.26 20.03 -0.80
CA LEU A 284 -7.11 18.74 -1.48
C LEU A 284 -6.67 18.88 -2.94
N SER A 285 -7.19 19.87 -3.66
CA SER A 285 -6.74 20.18 -5.03
C SER A 285 -5.27 20.62 -5.05
N GLY A 286 -4.87 21.51 -4.14
CA GLY A 286 -3.47 21.92 -4.00
C GLY A 286 -2.53 20.74 -3.70
N HIS A 287 -2.91 19.88 -2.75
CA HIS A 287 -2.14 18.68 -2.43
C HIS A 287 -2.04 17.72 -3.63
N LEU A 288 -3.13 17.53 -4.39
CA LEU A 288 -3.10 16.71 -5.60
C LEU A 288 -2.12 17.27 -6.65
N ILE A 289 -2.09 18.60 -6.84
CA ILE A 289 -1.14 19.26 -7.74
C ILE A 289 0.30 19.02 -7.28
N GLU A 290 0.60 19.19 -5.99
CA GLU A 290 1.94 18.93 -5.43
C GLU A 290 2.38 17.48 -5.67
N LEU A 291 1.46 16.51 -5.50
CA LEU A 291 1.74 15.09 -5.77
C LEU A 291 2.03 14.83 -7.25
N ILE A 292 1.26 15.45 -8.15
CA ILE A 292 1.46 15.34 -9.59
C ILE A 292 2.82 15.92 -9.99
N GLU A 293 3.21 17.07 -9.43
CA GLU A 293 4.51 17.69 -9.68
C GLU A 293 5.67 16.83 -9.16
N GLY A 294 5.55 16.25 -7.97
CA GLY A 294 6.53 15.33 -7.42
C GLY A 294 6.71 14.06 -8.27
N ASP A 295 5.61 13.46 -8.75
CA ASP A 295 5.63 12.29 -9.63
C ASP A 295 6.22 12.63 -11.01
N GLU A 296 5.92 13.82 -11.56
CA GLU A 296 6.52 14.29 -12.82
C GLU A 296 8.03 14.54 -12.69
N MET A 297 8.48 15.16 -11.60
CA MET A 297 9.92 15.34 -11.35
C MET A 297 10.64 14.00 -11.27
N LEU A 298 10.03 13.01 -10.61
CA LEU A 298 10.57 11.65 -10.53
C LEU A 298 10.60 10.97 -11.90
N TYR A 299 9.54 11.11 -12.70
CA TYR A 299 9.52 10.65 -14.09
C TYR A 299 10.70 11.21 -14.89
N ARG A 300 10.90 12.53 -14.87
CA ARG A 300 12.01 13.18 -15.58
C ARG A 300 13.35 12.64 -15.11
N SER A 301 13.55 12.52 -13.79
CA SER A 301 14.78 11.95 -13.23
C SER A 301 15.03 10.49 -13.64
N PHE A 302 13.98 9.72 -13.93
CA PHE A 302 14.10 8.34 -14.37
C PHE A 302 14.35 8.22 -15.88
N THR A 303 13.71 9.06 -16.68
CA THR A 303 13.82 9.01 -18.16
C THR A 303 14.99 9.79 -18.71
N ASP A 304 15.37 10.89 -18.08
CA ASP A 304 16.56 11.64 -18.48
C ASP A 304 17.76 10.73 -18.22
N ASP A 305 18.49 10.38 -19.28
CA ASP A 305 19.75 9.64 -19.13
C ASP A 305 20.62 10.41 -18.15
N PHE A 306 21.02 9.75 -17.06
CA PHE A 306 21.85 10.25 -15.96
C PHE A 306 23.23 10.70 -16.49
N HIS A 307 23.25 11.76 -17.26
CA HIS A 307 24.42 12.42 -17.79
C HIS A 307 24.47 13.80 -17.13
N ALA A 308 25.25 13.89 -16.04
CA ALA A 308 25.89 15.10 -15.52
C ALA A 308 25.31 15.82 -14.27
N ALA A 309 24.95 15.12 -13.19
CA ALA A 309 24.84 15.75 -11.86
C ALA A 309 25.93 15.25 -10.90
N GLY A 310 27.02 16.02 -10.81
CA GLY A 310 28.14 15.78 -9.92
C GLY A 310 27.84 16.12 -8.46
N ASN A 311 28.41 15.30 -7.57
CA ASN A 311 28.40 15.43 -6.12
C ASN A 311 29.02 16.75 -5.63
N ASN A 312 28.31 17.51 -4.78
CA ASN A 312 28.88 18.60 -3.98
C ASN A 312 28.94 18.20 -2.50
N HIS A 313 30.15 18.23 -1.94
CA HIS A 313 30.46 18.00 -0.52
C HIS A 313 30.82 19.34 0.17
N TYR A 314 30.34 19.56 1.40
CA TYR A 314 30.79 20.67 2.29
C TYR A 314 31.31 20.10 3.61
N GLY A 315 32.42 20.67 4.11
CA GLY A 315 33.21 20.17 5.23
C GLY A 315 32.77 20.65 6.62
N ASN A 316 33.18 19.87 7.64
CA ASN A 316 32.89 20.06 9.06
C ASN A 316 34.14 20.50 9.86
N ALA A 317 33.91 21.23 10.97
CA ALA A 317 34.87 21.46 12.05
C ALA A 317 34.20 21.12 13.40
N SER A 318 34.94 20.51 14.34
CA SER A 318 34.44 20.00 15.63
C SER A 318 34.95 20.81 16.82
N ILE A 319 34.10 21.03 17.84
CA ILE A 319 34.47 21.48 19.19
C ILE A 319 33.73 20.58 20.19
N ALA A 320 34.40 20.16 21.26
CA ALA A 320 33.86 19.32 22.32
C ALA A 320 33.44 20.16 23.53
N VAL A 321 32.29 19.84 24.13
CA VAL A 321 31.85 20.36 25.44
C VAL A 321 31.16 19.26 26.24
N ASP A 322 31.39 19.33 27.56
CA ASP A 322 30.98 18.38 28.60
C ASP A 322 29.56 18.67 29.13
N LYS A 323 29.03 17.66 29.83
CA LYS A 323 27.60 17.37 30.14
C LYS A 323 26.74 18.49 30.76
N GLU A 324 25.60 18.78 30.13
CA GLU A 324 24.46 19.51 30.74
C GLU A 324 23.06 19.05 30.26
N GLN A 325 22.04 19.56 30.98
CA GLN A 325 20.60 19.24 30.93
C GLN A 325 19.99 19.18 29.52
N THR A 326 18.87 18.46 29.37
CA THR A 326 18.23 18.22 28.06
C THR A 326 16.90 18.97 27.90
N PHE A 327 16.56 19.42 26.70
CA PHE A 327 15.23 19.96 26.36
C PHE A 327 14.66 19.30 25.08
N GLU A 328 13.35 19.35 24.89
CA GLU A 328 12.66 18.67 23.79
C GLU A 328 12.15 19.70 22.76
N ALA A 329 12.44 19.46 21.48
CA ALA A 329 11.93 20.25 20.36
C ALA A 329 10.95 19.41 19.54
N GLU A 330 9.72 19.89 19.41
CA GLU A 330 8.65 19.17 18.72
C GLU A 330 8.73 19.29 17.20
N VAL A 331 8.49 18.18 16.52
CA VAL A 331 8.35 18.14 15.05
C VAL A 331 6.88 18.31 14.71
N ILE A 332 6.59 19.27 13.83
CA ILE A 332 5.25 19.51 13.28
C ILE A 332 4.88 18.34 12.37
N LEU A 333 3.92 17.53 12.81
CA LEU A 333 3.50 16.29 12.12
C LEU A 333 2.28 16.49 11.22
N GLU A 334 1.63 17.65 11.29
CA GLU A 334 0.35 17.94 10.66
C GLU A 334 0.31 17.66 9.15
N LYS A 335 1.42 17.92 8.47
CA LYS A 335 1.58 17.66 7.02
C LYS A 335 1.81 16.18 6.68
N TYR A 336 2.10 15.34 7.67
CA TYR A 336 2.35 13.91 7.51
C TYR A 336 1.19 13.06 8.03
N PHE A 337 0.26 13.66 8.78
CA PHE A 337 -0.93 12.99 9.26
C PHE A 337 -1.71 12.41 8.08
N ASN A 338 -1.83 11.09 8.12
CA ASN A 338 -2.43 10.27 7.08
C ASN A 338 -3.43 9.26 7.65
N ASN A 339 -3.60 9.25 8.97
CA ASN A 339 -4.55 8.40 9.66
C ASN A 339 -5.27 9.22 10.73
N THR A 340 -6.11 10.09 10.21
CA THR A 340 -6.90 10.96 11.05
C THR A 340 -7.84 10.15 11.88
N GLY A 341 -7.76 10.34 13.20
CA GLY A 341 -8.71 9.73 14.07
C GLY A 341 -10.12 10.00 13.61
N PHE A 342 -10.94 8.95 13.51
CA PHE A 342 -12.29 8.96 12.95
C PHE A 342 -13.29 9.82 13.77
N GLY A 343 -12.83 10.79 14.58
CA GLY A 343 -13.60 11.67 15.44
C GLY A 343 -14.58 12.63 14.76
N SER A 344 -14.88 12.45 13.48
CA SER A 344 -16.00 13.15 12.83
C SER A 344 -16.97 12.23 12.10
N TYR A 345 -16.78 10.91 12.18
CA TYR A 345 -17.82 9.96 11.80
C TYR A 345 -18.87 9.89 12.94
N ARG A 346 -19.76 10.90 13.00
CA ARG A 346 -20.85 11.09 13.99
C ARG A 346 -20.44 11.68 15.36
N ASN A 347 -20.17 12.98 15.48
CA ASN A 347 -20.08 13.68 16.80
C ASN A 347 -19.25 12.96 17.89
N PHE A 348 -18.26 12.13 17.54
CA PHE A 348 -17.50 11.35 18.51
C PHE A 348 -16.17 12.04 18.76
N GLU A 349 -15.91 12.45 20.00
CA GLU A 349 -14.63 13.02 20.42
C GLU A 349 -13.61 11.87 20.60
N GLY A 350 -12.81 11.53 19.59
CA GLY A 350 -11.83 10.45 19.72
C GLY A 350 -10.83 10.26 18.57
N LEU A 351 -9.74 9.58 18.90
CA LEU A 351 -8.60 9.20 18.07
C LEU A 351 -8.85 7.81 17.44
N GLY A 352 -8.69 7.65 16.13
CA GLY A 352 -8.87 6.37 15.43
C GLY A 352 -7.56 5.60 15.40
N PHE A 353 -7.59 4.33 15.79
CA PHE A 353 -6.39 3.50 15.95
C PHE A 353 -6.36 2.32 15.00
N ASP A 354 -7.50 1.90 14.46
CA ASP A 354 -7.53 0.90 13.43
C ASP A 354 -7.69 1.57 12.07
N GLY A 355 -6.77 1.32 11.14
CA GLY A 355 -6.87 1.87 9.77
C GLY A 355 -8.18 1.50 9.03
N CYS A 356 -9.01 0.64 9.64
CA CYS A 356 -10.34 0.22 9.20
C CYS A 356 -11.51 1.01 9.84
N GLY A 357 -11.27 1.80 10.90
CA GLY A 357 -12.28 2.61 11.57
C GLY A 357 -13.33 1.83 12.35
N PHE A 358 -13.06 0.60 12.82
CA PHE A 358 -13.96 -0.14 13.71
C PHE A 358 -13.79 0.24 15.18
N PHE A 359 -12.63 0.79 15.58
CA PHE A 359 -12.34 1.16 16.96
C PHE A 359 -11.57 2.47 17.07
N TYR A 360 -11.91 3.26 18.08
CA TYR A 360 -11.26 4.53 18.34
C TYR A 360 -11.01 4.72 19.83
N ALA A 361 -9.89 5.33 20.19
CA ALA A 361 -9.60 5.76 21.53
C ALA A 361 -10.31 7.09 21.81
N LYS A 362 -11.31 7.07 22.69
CA LYS A 362 -11.95 8.30 23.16
C LYS A 362 -10.96 9.12 23.98
N ASP A 363 -10.83 10.39 23.62
CA ASP A 363 -10.00 11.36 24.34
C ASP A 363 -10.76 12.67 24.52
N ASP A 364 -10.97 13.06 25.77
CA ASP A 364 -11.85 14.19 26.14
C ASP A 364 -11.22 15.57 25.84
N LYS A 365 -9.99 15.64 25.29
CA LYS A 365 -9.22 16.90 25.22
C LYS A 365 -8.57 17.25 23.89
N HIS A 366 -8.51 16.40 22.87
CA HIS A 366 -7.72 16.72 21.67
C HIS A 366 -8.33 16.29 20.32
N LYS A 367 -8.06 17.15 19.31
CA LYS A 367 -8.14 16.89 17.86
C LYS A 367 -6.83 16.27 17.33
N GLU A 368 -6.10 15.52 18.15
CA GLU A 368 -4.83 14.98 17.70
C GLU A 368 -5.07 13.92 16.61
N ASP A 369 -4.17 13.86 15.66
CA ASP A 369 -4.21 13.02 14.47
C ASP A 369 -2.92 12.20 14.49
N ASN A 370 -2.81 11.14 13.69
CA ASN A 370 -1.66 10.26 13.71
C ASN A 370 -1.11 9.95 12.31
N ILE A 371 0.12 9.45 12.31
CA ILE A 371 0.82 8.97 11.13
C ILE A 371 0.86 7.44 11.19
N SER A 372 0.18 6.74 10.27
CA SER A 372 0.43 5.32 10.00
C SER A 372 1.72 5.17 9.22
N CYS A 373 2.67 4.38 9.69
CA CYS A 373 4.01 4.27 9.13
C CYS A 373 4.03 3.51 7.78
N ARG A 374 4.56 4.14 6.74
CA ARG A 374 4.61 3.67 5.33
C ARG A 374 5.90 4.15 4.64
N SER A 375 7.04 4.00 5.31
CA SER A 375 8.34 4.50 4.85
C SER A 375 8.40 6.01 4.57
N GLN A 376 7.55 6.81 5.24
CA GLN A 376 7.53 8.25 4.97
C GLN A 376 8.81 8.91 5.47
N LYS A 377 9.28 9.89 4.70
CA LYS A 377 10.40 10.75 5.06
C LYS A 377 9.90 11.99 5.81
N VAL A 378 10.18 12.07 7.11
CA VAL A 378 9.80 13.19 7.98
C VAL A 378 11.01 14.12 8.17
N VAL A 379 10.89 15.36 7.69
CA VAL A 379 11.94 16.38 7.81
C VAL A 379 11.94 16.93 9.24
N MET A 380 13.08 16.85 9.93
CA MET A 380 13.21 17.26 11.33
C MET A 380 14.03 18.54 11.51
N ASN A 381 15.11 18.70 10.74
CA ASN A 381 16.05 19.84 10.86
C ASN A 381 16.45 20.14 12.33
N ALA A 382 16.81 19.11 13.10
CA ALA A 382 17.12 19.24 14.52
C ALA A 382 18.63 19.24 14.78
N LYS A 383 19.15 20.32 15.35
CA LYS A 383 20.56 20.44 15.78
C LYS A 383 20.78 19.88 17.19
N ASP A 384 22.00 19.41 17.44
CA ASP A 384 22.51 18.98 18.75
C ASP A 384 21.60 17.95 19.43
N ALA A 385 21.09 17.01 18.63
CA ALA A 385 20.12 16.02 19.07
C ALA A 385 20.83 14.79 19.65
N ILE A 386 20.48 14.46 20.88
CA ILE A 386 20.97 13.28 21.61
C ILE A 386 19.96 12.13 21.65
N GLY A 387 18.87 12.28 20.89
CA GLY A 387 17.84 11.27 20.78
C GLY A 387 16.56 11.78 20.15
N ILE A 388 15.65 10.85 19.89
CA ILE A 388 14.26 11.13 19.53
C ILE A 388 13.37 10.38 20.51
N LYS A 389 12.29 11.04 20.90
CA LYS A 389 11.18 10.45 21.63
C LYS A 389 9.97 10.40 20.69
N LEU A 390 9.38 9.23 20.56
CA LEU A 390 8.20 8.99 19.73
C LEU A 390 7.04 8.56 20.63
N TRP A 391 5.88 9.17 20.41
CA TRP A 391 4.62 8.70 21.00
C TRP A 391 3.84 7.96 19.92
N GLY A 392 3.48 6.72 20.19
CA GLY A 392 2.89 5.83 19.21
C GLY A 392 2.29 4.57 19.82
N SER A 393 1.71 3.76 18.98
CA SER A 393 1.20 2.43 19.32
C SER A 393 1.08 1.58 18.07
N ALA A 394 1.03 0.27 18.23
CA ALA A 394 0.71 -0.63 17.13
C ALA A 394 -0.75 -1.11 17.17
N GLU A 395 -1.28 -1.60 16.05
CA GLU A 395 -2.55 -2.31 15.97
C GLU A 395 -2.38 -3.73 15.41
N LYS A 396 -3.25 -4.66 15.83
CA LYS A 396 -3.27 -6.06 15.33
C LYS A 396 -1.97 -6.81 15.61
N GLY A 397 -1.32 -6.49 16.72
CA GLY A 397 -0.12 -7.14 17.19
C GLY A 397 0.94 -6.15 17.65
N ASN A 398 2.06 -6.73 18.09
CA ASN A 398 3.23 -6.01 18.54
C ASN A 398 4.28 -6.00 17.42
N PHE A 399 4.89 -4.86 17.14
CA PHE A 399 5.80 -4.70 15.99
C PHE A 399 7.17 -4.15 16.42
N SER A 400 8.23 -4.62 15.78
CA SER A 400 9.62 -4.20 15.98
C SER A 400 10.25 -3.99 14.61
N GLU A 401 10.24 -2.75 14.14
CA GLU A 401 10.55 -2.42 12.76
C GLU A 401 11.78 -1.52 12.62
N LYS A 402 12.31 -1.47 11.39
CA LYS A 402 13.46 -0.62 11.04
C LYS A 402 13.05 0.85 10.96
N PHE A 403 13.80 1.71 11.65
CA PHE A 403 13.65 3.16 11.66
C PHE A 403 14.98 3.81 11.30
N ILE A 404 14.98 4.74 10.35
CA ILE A 404 16.22 5.34 9.85
C ILE A 404 16.31 6.78 10.31
N ILE A 405 17.48 7.17 10.80
CA ILE A 405 17.80 8.56 11.12
C ILE A 405 18.92 9.01 10.20
N ALA A 406 18.68 10.09 9.46
CA ALA A 406 19.65 10.69 8.57
C ALA A 406 20.32 11.90 9.24
N SER A 407 21.64 11.90 9.21
CA SER A 407 22.50 12.96 9.73
C SER A 407 23.68 13.19 8.80
N GLN A 408 23.91 14.44 8.38
CA GLN A 408 25.11 14.84 7.63
C GLN A 408 25.49 13.84 6.50
N ASN A 409 24.51 13.43 5.70
CA ASN A 409 24.61 12.46 4.60
C ASN A 409 24.91 10.99 4.99
N LYS A 410 24.73 10.63 6.26
CA LYS A 410 24.76 9.25 6.73
C LYS A 410 23.38 8.86 7.24
N GLU A 411 22.92 7.71 6.80
CA GLU A 411 21.75 7.06 7.36
C GLU A 411 22.19 6.00 8.36
N LYS A 412 21.54 5.99 9.52
CA LYS A 412 21.77 4.95 10.53
C LYS A 412 20.45 4.32 10.92
N GLU A 413 20.48 3.01 11.00
CA GLU A 413 19.33 2.19 11.33
C GLU A 413 19.20 2.01 12.85
N TYR A 414 17.97 2.12 13.31
CA TYR A 414 17.53 1.87 14.68
C TYR A 414 16.30 0.97 14.63
N LYS A 415 15.94 0.43 15.79
CA LYS A 415 14.67 -0.30 15.96
C LYS A 415 13.63 0.61 16.57
N LEU A 416 12.44 0.61 15.98
CA LEU A 416 11.23 1.20 16.53
C LEU A 416 10.30 0.07 16.93
N ASN A 417 9.96 0.00 18.22
CA ASN A 417 9.15 -1.05 18.79
C ASN A 417 7.91 -0.43 19.38
N PHE A 418 6.75 -0.89 18.94
CA PHE A 418 5.48 -0.49 19.52
C PHE A 418 4.64 -1.71 19.88
N SER A 419 4.17 -1.73 21.12
CA SER A 419 3.21 -2.73 21.59
C SER A 419 1.83 -2.47 21.00
N ASP A 420 1.00 -3.51 20.92
CA ASP A 420 -0.40 -3.39 20.54
C ASP A 420 -1.09 -2.44 21.51
N TRP A 421 -1.83 -1.47 20.97
CA TRP A 421 -2.56 -0.46 21.72
C TRP A 421 -3.60 -1.04 22.70
N ARG A 422 -3.96 -2.33 22.63
CA ARG A 422 -4.86 -3.00 23.58
C ARG A 422 -4.15 -3.79 24.68
N GLU A 423 -2.83 -3.88 24.61
CA GLU A 423 -2.01 -4.66 25.54
C GLU A 423 -1.17 -3.73 26.43
N GLU A 424 -0.67 -4.26 27.56
CA GLU A 424 0.38 -3.55 28.31
C GLU A 424 1.69 -3.55 27.50
N SER A 425 2.62 -2.66 27.84
CA SER A 425 3.89 -2.59 27.09
C SER A 425 4.69 -3.89 27.21
N ILE A 426 5.06 -4.45 26.06
CA ILE A 426 5.91 -5.63 25.95
C ILE A 426 7.38 -5.27 25.64
N PHE A 427 7.64 -4.10 25.05
CA PHE A 427 8.99 -3.67 24.67
C PHE A 427 9.65 -2.75 25.70
N GLY A 428 9.03 -2.58 26.88
CA GLY A 428 9.50 -1.69 27.93
C GLY A 428 9.26 -0.20 27.61
N GLU A 429 8.33 0.08 26.71
CA GLU A 429 7.85 1.43 26.46
C GLU A 429 7.10 1.97 27.68
N LYS A 430 7.07 3.29 27.80
CA LYS A 430 6.30 3.95 28.86
C LYS A 430 4.90 4.27 28.35
N ILE A 431 3.85 3.84 29.06
CA ILE A 431 2.49 4.31 28.78
C ILE A 431 2.43 5.81 29.08
N VAL A 432 2.21 6.63 28.05
CA VAL A 432 2.03 8.09 28.20
C VAL A 432 0.57 8.49 28.27
N LYS A 433 -0.32 7.64 27.73
CA LYS A 433 -1.76 7.88 27.76
C LYS A 433 -2.53 6.58 27.79
N THR A 434 -3.59 6.57 28.59
CA THR A 434 -4.63 5.52 28.58
C THR A 434 -5.93 6.17 28.14
N CYS A 435 -6.60 5.54 27.19
CA CYS A 435 -7.82 6.02 26.57
C CYS A 435 -8.86 4.88 26.56
N GLN A 436 -10.14 5.22 26.38
CA GLN A 436 -11.19 4.19 26.23
C GLN A 436 -11.29 3.74 24.77
N CYS A 437 -11.16 2.46 24.50
CA CYS A 437 -11.37 1.87 23.19
C CYS A 437 -12.87 1.74 22.92
N LEU A 438 -13.41 2.54 22.02
CA LEU A 438 -14.82 2.53 21.65
C LEU A 438 -15.02 1.87 20.28
N ASN A 439 -16.02 1.01 20.19
CA ASN A 439 -16.47 0.43 18.93
C ASN A 439 -17.21 1.49 18.10
N SER A 440 -16.74 1.78 16.90
CA SER A 440 -17.30 2.84 16.03
C SER A 440 -18.75 2.60 15.62
N LYS A 441 -19.16 1.34 15.49
CA LYS A 441 -20.53 0.98 15.08
C LYS A 441 -21.52 1.11 16.22
N THR A 442 -21.11 0.71 17.43
CA THR A 442 -22.03 0.58 18.58
C THR A 442 -21.86 1.68 19.62
N GLY A 443 -20.75 2.42 19.59
CA GLY A 443 -20.34 3.35 20.64
C GLY A 443 -20.00 2.68 21.98
N LYS A 444 -19.99 1.34 22.04
CA LYS A 444 -19.69 0.61 23.27
C LYS A 444 -18.20 0.69 23.57
N ASN A 445 -17.88 0.82 24.86
CA ASN A 445 -16.53 0.67 25.36
C ASN A 445 -16.14 -0.81 25.37
N GLU A 446 -15.03 -1.14 24.71
CA GLU A 446 -14.49 -2.47 24.50
C GLU A 446 -13.21 -2.69 25.34
N GLY A 447 -12.87 -1.75 26.22
CA GLY A 447 -11.73 -1.80 27.12
C GLY A 447 -10.87 -0.55 27.08
N ASP A 448 -9.72 -0.61 27.74
CA ASP A 448 -8.73 0.44 27.68
C ASP A 448 -7.81 0.24 26.48
N CYS A 449 -7.22 1.33 26.02
CA CYS A 449 -6.15 1.33 25.04
C CYS A 449 -5.07 2.34 25.41
N TYR A 450 -3.89 2.17 24.82
CA TYR A 450 -2.67 2.80 25.31
C TYR A 450 -1.90 3.49 24.18
N ILE A 451 -1.37 4.67 24.49
CA ILE A 451 -0.32 5.32 23.70
C ILE A 451 0.97 5.17 24.49
N PHE A 452 2.00 4.68 23.82
CA PHE A 452 3.31 4.41 24.39
C PHE A 452 4.33 5.47 23.96
N GLU A 453 5.35 5.64 24.78
CA GLU A 453 6.53 6.44 24.49
C GLU A 453 7.74 5.53 24.34
N GLN A 454 8.41 5.66 23.20
CA GLN A 454 9.70 5.04 22.94
C GLN A 454 10.76 6.12 22.77
N THR A 455 11.90 5.94 23.44
CA THR A 455 13.05 6.85 23.31
C THR A 455 14.21 6.13 22.62
N ILE A 456 14.66 6.67 21.49
CA ILE A 456 15.83 6.22 20.76
C ILE A 456 16.97 7.21 21.04
N ARG A 457 18.04 6.75 21.68
CA ARG A 457 19.23 7.57 21.99
C ARG A 457 20.30 7.37 20.94
N PHE A 458 20.92 8.48 20.55
CA PHE A 458 22.04 8.53 19.61
C PHE A 458 22.78 9.85 19.79
N GLU A 459 23.97 9.97 19.22
CA GLU A 459 24.74 11.22 19.25
C GLU A 459 24.91 11.71 17.82
N THR A 460 24.37 12.90 17.52
CA THR A 460 24.56 13.58 16.25
C THR A 460 24.44 15.09 16.41
N ASP A 461 25.28 15.83 15.69
CA ASP A 461 25.19 17.30 15.64
C ASP A 461 23.93 17.77 14.91
N PHE A 462 23.38 16.96 13.99
CA PHE A 462 22.24 17.37 13.17
C PHE A 462 21.45 16.19 12.59
N ILE A 463 20.13 16.22 12.76
CA ILE A 463 19.17 15.35 12.10
C ILE A 463 18.53 16.13 10.95
N SER A 464 18.74 15.68 9.72
CA SER A 464 18.07 16.24 8.55
C SER A 464 16.64 15.70 8.47
N TYR A 465 16.49 14.38 8.44
CA TYR A 465 15.22 13.68 8.36
C TYR A 465 15.27 12.32 9.05
N ILE A 466 14.10 11.74 9.23
CA ILE A 466 13.91 10.34 9.60
C ILE A 466 13.09 9.64 8.52
N ILE A 467 13.27 8.33 8.38
CA ILE A 467 12.40 7.47 7.58
C ILE A 467 11.68 6.56 8.56
N LEU A 468 10.35 6.71 8.59
CA LEU A 468 9.46 5.87 9.39
C LEU A 468 9.49 4.42 8.88
N PRO A 469 9.08 3.43 9.66
CA PRO A 469 9.04 2.06 9.17
C PRO A 469 8.02 1.81 8.06
N GLU A 470 8.20 0.72 7.30
CA GLU A 470 7.18 0.18 6.38
C GLU A 470 6.23 -0.73 7.16
N CYS A 471 5.37 -0.15 8.00
CA CYS A 471 4.45 -0.91 8.83
C CYS A 471 3.21 -0.08 9.13
N GLU A 472 2.15 -0.28 8.35
CA GLU A 472 0.93 0.53 8.45
C GLU A 472 0.20 0.36 9.79
N ASN A 473 0.52 -0.71 10.52
CA ASN A 473 0.00 -0.98 11.84
C ASN A 473 0.67 -0.15 12.95
N ILE A 474 1.80 0.53 12.68
CA ILE A 474 2.43 1.44 13.64
C ILE A 474 1.91 2.85 13.40
N HIS A 475 1.32 3.44 14.44
CA HIS A 475 0.75 4.78 14.42
C HIS A 475 1.55 5.71 15.32
N LEU A 476 1.96 6.87 14.81
CA LEU A 476 2.71 7.89 15.56
C LEU A 476 1.87 9.14 15.76
N PHE A 477 1.72 9.54 17.03
CA PHE A 477 1.00 10.74 17.44
C PHE A 477 1.93 11.93 17.64
N ARG A 478 3.20 11.68 18.01
CA ARG A 478 4.15 12.75 18.33
C ARG A 478 5.58 12.32 18.09
N ILE A 479 6.40 13.24 17.60
CA ILE A 479 7.85 13.06 17.45
C ILE A 479 8.56 14.28 18.04
N LEU A 480 9.46 14.01 18.98
CA LEU A 480 10.19 15.01 19.75
C LEU A 480 11.70 14.75 19.60
N ALA A 481 12.45 15.75 19.12
CA ALA A 481 13.90 15.71 19.16
C ALA A 481 14.38 16.07 20.58
N ILE A 482 15.18 15.20 21.19
CA ILE A 482 15.80 15.46 22.50
C ILE A 482 17.14 16.16 22.24
N ARG A 483 17.31 17.38 22.73
CA ARG A 483 18.52 18.19 22.55
C ARG A 483 19.24 18.39 23.88
N MET A 484 20.55 18.59 23.81
CA MET A 484 21.28 19.18 24.94
C MET A 484 20.98 20.68 25.01
N LYS A 485 20.81 21.19 26.23
CA LYS A 485 20.71 22.61 26.51
C LYS A 485 22.07 23.22 26.24
N SER A 486 22.12 24.16 25.30
CA SER A 486 23.32 24.90 24.91
C SER A 486 23.66 25.99 25.91
#